data_AF-A0A846BRW8-F1
#
_entry.id   AF-A0A846BRW8-F1
#
_cell.length_a   1.000
_cell.length_b   1.000
_cell.length_c   1.000
_cell.angle_alpha   90.00
_cell.angle_beta   90.00
_cell.angle_gamma   90.00
#
_symmetry.space_group_name_H-M   'P 1'
#
loop_
_entity.id
_entity.type
_entity.pdbx_description
1 polymer ?
#
loop_
_entity_poly.entity_id
_entity_poly.type
_entity_poly.pdbx_seq_one_letter_code
_entity_poly.pdbx_strand_id
1 'polypeptide(L)'
;MRTLYVSQQGCYVLLKQETLIVKQGEVVYGKVQLPLTEQILIFGKSQVTTQAIRACLWRNIPIAYLSRMGYCYGRVMSIEQGYRYLANYQRQLTLGDRLKTARAIIEGKLKNSRTLLRRQLRRNQSALLEQVIQSLEHLATQATQADSIERLMGFEGAGAAQYFSAFGECLRHSELVFTGRSRRPPGNPVNAMLSFGYQILWNHLLALIEIQGLDPYQASLHQGSERHAALASDLVEEFRAPLVDSLVLWLVNKNTMDIRRDFVYKDSGCYLNESGRKTFLKLFVHRMEEVIKTNSEDKQPRWDLLNQQVKAYKQFVYNPSQDYQPYQIY
;
A
#
# COMPACT_ATOMS: atom_id res chain seq x y z
N MET A 1 -8.60 -2.83 18.89
CA MET A 1 -9.22 -1.62 18.30
C MET A 1 -9.21 -1.75 16.78
N ARG A 2 -10.14 -1.11 16.07
CA ARG A 2 -10.37 -1.28 14.63
C ARG A 2 -10.36 0.06 13.89
N THR A 3 -9.98 0.04 12.62
CA THR A 3 -10.09 1.20 11.73
C THR A 3 -11.48 1.24 11.08
N LEU A 4 -12.15 2.39 11.12
CA LEU A 4 -13.39 2.60 10.37
C LEU A 4 -13.10 3.17 8.98
N TYR A 5 -13.28 2.37 7.94
CA TYR A 5 -13.20 2.81 6.55
C TYR A 5 -14.60 3.16 6.03
N VAL A 6 -14.80 4.40 5.58
CA VAL A 6 -16.04 4.86 4.93
C VAL A 6 -15.76 5.06 3.43
N SER A 7 -15.74 3.95 2.70
CA SER A 7 -15.48 3.89 1.25
C SER A 7 -16.72 4.18 0.40
N GLN A 8 -17.90 3.78 0.89
CA GLN A 8 -19.19 4.06 0.27
C GLN A 8 -19.43 5.57 0.17
N GLN A 9 -19.92 6.01 -0.99
CA GLN A 9 -20.03 7.42 -1.35
C GLN A 9 -21.33 8.04 -0.86
N GLY A 10 -21.26 9.27 -0.36
CA GLY A 10 -22.45 10.02 0.09
C GLY A 10 -23.00 9.54 1.43
N CYS A 11 -22.16 8.91 2.25
CA CYS A 11 -22.52 8.50 3.61
C CYS A 11 -22.39 9.66 4.59
N TYR A 12 -23.19 9.60 5.66
CA TYR A 12 -23.10 10.44 6.84
C TYR A 12 -22.64 9.61 8.04
N VAL A 13 -21.60 10.08 8.71
CA VAL A 13 -21.11 9.52 9.98
C VAL A 13 -21.64 10.37 11.12
N LEU A 14 -22.56 9.79 11.89
CA LEU A 14 -23.25 10.45 13.00
C LEU A 14 -22.86 9.82 14.32
N LEU A 15 -22.89 10.61 15.39
CA LEU A 15 -22.76 10.12 16.74
C LEU A 15 -24.15 9.87 17.35
N LYS A 16 -24.36 8.68 17.90
CA LYS A 16 -25.47 8.38 18.79
C LYS A 16 -24.90 7.75 20.07
N GLN A 17 -24.95 8.50 21.17
CA GLN A 17 -24.27 8.14 22.42
C GLN A 17 -22.78 7.86 22.18
N GLU A 18 -22.30 6.65 22.45
CA GLU A 18 -20.91 6.21 22.27
C GLU A 18 -20.68 5.46 20.94
N THR A 19 -21.64 5.51 20.02
CA THR A 19 -21.59 4.76 18.76
C THR A 19 -21.62 5.68 17.56
N LEU A 20 -20.65 5.49 16.65
CA LEU A 20 -20.69 6.08 15.33
C LEU A 20 -21.58 5.23 14.42
N ILE A 21 -22.50 5.88 13.73
CA ILE A 21 -23.44 5.27 12.78
C ILE A 21 -23.10 5.81 11.40
N VAL A 22 -22.83 4.91 10.46
CA VAL A 22 -22.60 5.24 9.04
C VAL A 22 -23.89 4.95 8.27
N LYS A 23 -24.51 5.98 7.69
CA LYS A 23 -25.78 5.84 6.96
C LYS A 23 -25.81 6.61 5.63
N GLN A 24 -26.67 6.21 4.72
CA GLN A 24 -27.03 6.94 3.50
C GLN A 24 -28.56 6.99 3.39
N GLY A 25 -29.14 8.18 3.51
CA GLY A 25 -30.59 8.31 3.73
C GLY A 25 -31.01 7.55 5.00
N GLU A 26 -31.95 6.61 4.83
CA GLU A 26 -32.45 5.73 5.90
C GLU A 26 -31.64 4.43 6.06
N VAL A 27 -30.75 4.10 5.10
CA VAL A 27 -29.99 2.85 5.13
C VAL A 27 -28.77 2.99 6.03
N VAL A 28 -28.66 2.13 7.04
CA VAL A 28 -27.48 2.04 7.92
C VAL A 28 -26.52 0.97 7.39
N TYR A 29 -25.32 1.39 7.02
CA TYR A 29 -24.26 0.50 6.54
C TYR A 29 -23.44 -0.13 7.66
N GLY A 30 -23.30 0.58 8.78
CA GLY A 30 -22.45 0.10 9.86
C GLY A 30 -22.59 0.93 11.13
N LYS A 31 -22.20 0.29 12.23
CA LYS A 31 -22.12 0.89 13.55
C LYS A 31 -20.80 0.49 14.19
N VAL A 32 -20.10 1.43 14.81
CA VAL A 32 -18.88 1.15 15.56
C VAL A 32 -18.87 1.93 16.86
N GLN A 33 -18.50 1.26 17.94
CA GLN A 33 -18.35 1.90 19.24
C GLN A 33 -17.03 2.68 19.28
N LEU A 34 -17.07 3.91 19.77
CA LEU A 34 -15.89 4.77 19.87
C LEU A 34 -14.74 4.10 20.67
N PRO A 35 -14.96 3.42 21.82
CA PRO A 35 -13.89 2.74 22.55
C PRO A 35 -13.17 1.64 21.75
N LEU A 36 -13.82 1.09 20.73
CA LEU A 36 -13.25 0.07 19.86
C LEU A 36 -12.63 0.65 18.58
N THR A 37 -12.80 1.96 18.35
CA THR A 37 -12.36 2.65 17.14
C THR A 37 -10.98 3.26 17.38
N GLU A 38 -10.05 2.93 16.51
CA GLU A 38 -8.70 3.49 16.56
C GLU A 38 -8.58 4.76 15.72
N GLN A 39 -9.10 4.73 14.50
CA GLN A 39 -8.99 5.82 13.53
C GLN A 39 -10.11 5.71 12.49
N ILE A 40 -10.36 6.79 11.76
CA ILE A 40 -11.43 6.86 10.75
C ILE A 40 -10.86 7.40 9.44
N LEU A 41 -11.15 6.71 8.33
CA LEU A 41 -10.79 7.13 6.99
C LEU A 41 -12.06 7.37 6.16
N ILE A 42 -12.26 8.61 5.72
CA ILE A 42 -13.42 9.05 4.95
C ILE A 42 -13.04 9.24 3.49
N PHE A 43 -13.66 8.48 2.58
CA PHE A 43 -13.33 8.54 1.15
C PHE A 43 -14.39 9.27 0.33
N GLY A 44 -13.92 10.16 -0.55
CA GLY A 44 -14.76 10.85 -1.51
C GLY A 44 -15.67 11.88 -0.87
N LYS A 45 -16.99 11.76 -1.11
CA LYS A 45 -17.98 12.80 -0.77
C LYS A 45 -18.80 12.50 0.49
N SER A 46 -18.29 11.66 1.38
CA SER A 46 -18.95 11.31 2.64
C SER A 46 -18.66 12.37 3.72
N GLN A 47 -19.60 12.56 4.65
CA GLN A 47 -19.58 13.63 5.63
C GLN A 47 -19.51 13.05 7.05
N VAL A 48 -18.82 13.77 7.94
CA VAL A 48 -18.79 13.47 9.38
C VAL A 48 -19.40 14.65 10.12
N THR A 49 -20.36 14.37 10.98
CA THR A 49 -21.01 15.43 11.77
C THR A 49 -20.05 16.03 12.80
N THR A 50 -20.23 17.31 13.12
CA THR A 50 -19.42 18.02 14.12
C THR A 50 -19.42 17.31 15.47
N GLN A 51 -20.56 16.73 15.87
CA GLN A 51 -20.69 15.95 17.11
C GLN A 51 -19.79 14.71 17.08
N ALA A 52 -19.75 13.97 15.97
CA ALA A 52 -18.86 12.83 15.80
C ALA A 52 -17.38 13.25 15.80
N ILE A 53 -17.03 14.31 15.05
CA ILE A 53 -15.66 14.86 15.03
C ILE A 53 -15.20 15.21 16.44
N ARG A 54 -16.02 15.95 17.20
CA ARG A 54 -15.69 16.33 18.57
C ARG A 54 -15.49 15.11 19.47
N ALA A 55 -16.39 14.13 19.41
CA ALA A 55 -16.26 12.92 20.24
C ALA A 55 -15.01 12.09 19.90
N CYS A 56 -14.62 12.04 18.63
CA CYS A 56 -13.38 11.42 18.17
C CYS A 56 -12.15 12.17 18.71
N LEU A 57 -12.11 13.50 18.59
CA LEU A 57 -11.02 14.33 19.09
C LEU A 57 -10.80 14.17 20.60
N TRP A 58 -11.87 14.17 21.40
CA TRP A 58 -11.81 13.94 22.84
C TRP A 58 -11.26 12.56 23.23
N ARG A 59 -11.29 11.59 22.31
CA ARG A 59 -10.78 10.23 22.52
C ARG A 59 -9.45 9.98 21.79
N ASN A 60 -8.84 11.02 21.22
CA ASN A 60 -7.65 10.89 20.38
C ASN A 60 -7.83 9.91 19.21
N ILE A 61 -9.03 9.86 18.62
CA ILE A 61 -9.36 9.08 17.43
C ILE A 61 -9.20 10.01 16.21
N PRO A 62 -8.11 9.87 15.43
CA PRO A 62 -7.86 10.70 14.25
C PRO A 62 -8.81 10.38 13.09
N ILE A 63 -9.12 11.40 12.30
CA ILE A 63 -9.96 11.30 11.10
C ILE A 63 -9.18 11.81 9.90
N ALA A 64 -9.02 11.01 8.85
CA ALA A 64 -8.46 11.44 7.58
C ALA A 64 -9.53 11.56 6.48
N TYR A 65 -9.40 12.58 5.65
CA TYR A 65 -10.25 12.83 4.50
C TYR A 65 -9.47 12.56 3.22
N LEU A 66 -9.95 11.62 2.42
CA LEU A 66 -9.27 11.14 1.24
C LEU A 66 -10.16 11.25 0.00
N SER A 67 -9.55 11.42 -1.17
CA SER A 67 -10.21 11.20 -2.46
C SER A 67 -10.64 9.73 -2.60
N ARG A 68 -11.46 9.42 -3.61
CA ARG A 68 -11.80 8.03 -3.95
C ARG A 68 -10.56 7.17 -4.26
N MET A 69 -9.48 7.80 -4.72
CA MET A 69 -8.21 7.14 -5.05
C MET A 69 -7.22 7.13 -3.88
N GLY A 70 -7.66 7.49 -2.67
CA GLY A 70 -6.86 7.50 -1.46
C GLY A 70 -5.99 8.74 -1.27
N TYR A 71 -5.91 9.68 -2.23
CA TYR A 71 -5.16 10.93 -2.01
C TYR A 71 -5.68 11.65 -0.77
N CYS A 72 -4.82 11.87 0.23
CA CYS A 72 -5.18 12.48 1.50
C CYS A 72 -5.26 14.01 1.34
N TYR A 73 -6.45 14.59 1.53
CA TYR A 73 -6.64 16.04 1.53
C TYR A 73 -6.22 16.67 2.85
N GLY A 74 -6.33 15.92 3.94
CA GLY A 74 -6.00 16.40 5.26
C GLY A 74 -6.54 15.48 6.35
N ARG A 75 -6.19 15.82 7.59
CA ARG A 75 -6.55 15.08 8.79
C ARG A 75 -7.02 15.99 9.91
N VAL A 76 -7.84 15.44 10.78
CA VAL A 76 -8.33 16.06 12.01
C VAL A 76 -7.81 15.22 13.16
N MET A 77 -7.01 15.85 14.03
CA MET A 77 -6.35 15.21 15.16
C MET A 77 -6.45 16.08 16.41
N SER A 78 -6.40 15.45 17.58
CA SER A 78 -6.39 16.16 18.85
C SER A 78 -5.11 16.96 19.02
N ILE A 79 -5.22 18.16 19.58
CA ILE A 79 -4.05 19.02 19.88
C ILE A 79 -3.18 18.38 20.96
N GLU A 80 -3.80 17.70 21.94
CA GLU A 80 -3.11 17.05 23.06
C GLU A 80 -2.21 15.89 22.63
N GLN A 81 -2.46 15.30 21.47
CA GLN A 81 -1.76 14.09 20.99
C GLN A 81 -0.29 14.36 20.60
N GLY A 82 0.16 15.63 20.59
CA GLY A 82 1.58 15.96 20.55
C GLY A 82 2.34 15.37 19.36
N TYR A 83 2.02 15.81 18.15
CA TYR A 83 2.59 15.30 16.88
C TYR A 83 4.12 15.41 16.72
N ARG A 84 4.83 16.04 17.68
CA ARG A 84 6.24 16.44 17.53
C ARG A 84 7.24 15.39 18.04
N TYR A 85 6.83 14.46 18.90
CA TYR A 85 7.80 13.53 19.51
C TYR A 85 8.27 12.44 18.54
N LEU A 86 7.36 11.83 17.78
CA LEU A 86 7.68 10.75 16.83
C LEU A 86 8.62 11.18 15.72
N ALA A 87 8.39 12.35 15.12
CA ALA A 87 9.28 12.91 14.11
C ALA A 87 10.69 13.19 14.67
N ASN A 88 10.82 13.49 15.97
CA ASN A 88 12.13 13.65 16.60
C ASN A 88 12.85 12.31 16.71
N TYR A 89 12.17 11.25 17.16
CA TYR A 89 12.75 9.90 17.21
C TYR A 89 13.17 9.41 15.81
N GLN A 90 12.36 9.63 14.77
CA GLN A 90 12.73 9.29 13.39
C GLN A 90 14.01 9.99 12.93
N ARG A 91 14.17 11.27 13.29
CA ARG A 91 15.37 12.04 12.94
C ARG A 91 16.61 11.55 13.69
N GLN A 92 16.44 10.99 14.89
CA GLN A 92 17.52 10.44 15.70
C GLN A 92 17.97 9.03 15.28
N LEU A 93 17.23 8.35 14.40
CA LEU A 93 17.66 7.06 13.85
C LEU A 93 19.04 7.17 13.20
N THR A 94 19.95 6.30 13.63
CA THR A 94 21.32 6.26 13.11
C THR A 94 21.34 5.73 11.68
N LEU A 95 22.47 5.92 10.99
CA LEU A 95 22.68 5.30 9.67
C LEU A 95 22.58 3.78 9.73
N GLY A 96 23.02 3.17 10.84
CA GLY A 96 22.92 1.73 11.07
C GLY A 96 21.46 1.26 11.17
N ASP A 97 20.63 1.97 11.95
CA ASP A 97 19.20 1.65 12.11
C ASP A 97 18.46 1.76 10.78
N ARG A 98 18.73 2.83 10.03
CA ARG A 98 18.14 3.05 8.69
C ARG A 98 18.54 1.96 7.72
N LEU A 99 19.84 1.64 7.63
CA LEU A 99 20.33 0.59 6.76
C LEU A 99 19.73 -0.78 7.11
N LYS A 100 19.67 -1.12 8.40
CA LYS A 100 19.06 -2.36 8.88
C LYS A 100 17.61 -2.50 8.43
N THR A 101 16.82 -1.46 8.62
CA THR A 101 15.40 -1.44 8.22
C THR A 101 15.24 -1.42 6.70
N ALA A 102 16.09 -0.69 5.97
CA ALA A 102 16.10 -0.68 4.51
C ALA A 102 16.37 -2.08 3.94
N ARG A 103 17.35 -2.82 4.50
CA ARG A 103 17.64 -4.21 4.10
C ARG A 103 16.42 -5.10 4.27
N ALA A 104 15.73 -4.99 5.40
CA ALA A 104 14.52 -5.75 5.69
C ALA A 104 13.40 -5.45 4.66
N ILE A 105 13.16 -4.18 4.32
CA ILE A 105 12.16 -3.78 3.31
C ILE A 105 12.47 -4.40 1.94
N ILE A 106 13.73 -4.31 1.48
CA ILE A 106 14.13 -4.85 0.17
C ILE A 106 14.10 -6.38 0.17
N GLU A 107 14.52 -7.02 1.24
CA GLU A 107 14.40 -8.48 1.40
C GLU A 107 12.93 -8.91 1.30
N GLY A 108 12.03 -8.22 2.02
CA GLY A 108 10.59 -8.48 1.98
C GLY A 108 10.00 -8.30 0.57
N LYS A 109 10.37 -7.22 -0.13
CA LYS A 109 9.99 -6.99 -1.53
C LYS A 109 10.42 -8.15 -2.44
N LEU A 110 11.69 -8.56 -2.37
CA LEU A 110 12.25 -9.61 -3.23
C LEU A 110 11.59 -10.96 -2.92
N LYS A 111 11.42 -11.30 -1.64
CA LYS A 111 10.71 -12.52 -1.21
C LYS A 111 9.26 -12.53 -1.66
N ASN A 112 8.52 -11.43 -1.55
CA ASN A 112 7.14 -11.35 -2.01
C ASN A 112 7.02 -11.47 -3.53
N SER A 113 7.93 -10.83 -4.26
CA SER A 113 8.03 -10.94 -5.72
C SER A 113 8.29 -12.39 -6.14
N ARG A 114 9.22 -13.06 -5.45
CA ARG A 114 9.51 -14.48 -5.64
C ARG A 114 8.31 -15.37 -5.33
N THR A 115 7.61 -15.17 -4.21
CA THR A 115 6.43 -15.96 -3.85
C THR A 115 5.34 -15.83 -4.91
N LEU A 116 5.12 -14.61 -5.44
CA LEU A 116 4.15 -14.42 -6.52
C LEU A 116 4.54 -15.21 -7.77
N LEU A 117 5.81 -15.17 -8.21
CA LEU A 117 6.28 -15.95 -9.35
C LEU A 117 6.18 -17.46 -9.11
N ARG A 118 6.51 -17.95 -7.90
CA ARG A 118 6.34 -19.38 -7.54
C ARG A 118 4.89 -19.85 -7.68
N ARG A 119 3.92 -19.00 -7.31
CA ARG A 119 2.49 -19.28 -7.49
C ARG A 119 2.10 -19.35 -8.97
N GLN A 120 2.75 -18.58 -9.84
CA GLN A 120 2.53 -18.66 -11.29
C GLN A 120 3.22 -19.87 -11.92
N LEU A 121 4.44 -20.22 -11.49
CA LEU A 121 5.16 -21.40 -11.97
C LEU A 121 4.34 -22.68 -11.77
N ARG A 122 3.67 -22.82 -10.63
CA ARG A 122 2.75 -23.96 -10.37
C ARG A 122 1.58 -24.04 -11.36
N ARG A 123 1.23 -22.94 -12.03
CA ARG A 123 0.13 -22.85 -13.00
C ARG A 123 0.61 -22.91 -14.45
N ASN A 124 1.87 -22.59 -14.70
CA ASN A 124 2.49 -22.63 -16.01
C ASN A 124 4.00 -22.86 -15.84
N GLN A 125 4.49 -24.01 -16.27
CA GLN A 125 5.91 -24.34 -16.18
C GLN A 125 6.71 -23.44 -17.13
N SER A 126 7.81 -22.88 -16.64
CA SER A 126 8.71 -22.05 -17.42
C SER A 126 10.11 -22.06 -16.82
N ALA A 127 11.10 -22.34 -17.67
CA ALA A 127 12.51 -22.31 -17.30
C ALA A 127 12.97 -20.90 -16.89
N LEU A 128 12.45 -19.84 -17.54
CA LEU A 128 12.76 -18.47 -17.18
C LEU A 128 12.22 -18.13 -15.79
N LEU A 129 10.99 -18.55 -15.47
CA LEU A 129 10.43 -18.36 -14.12
C LEU A 129 11.28 -19.06 -13.06
N GLU A 130 11.69 -20.31 -13.29
CA GLU A 130 12.55 -21.06 -12.36
C GLU A 130 13.88 -20.33 -12.11
N GLN A 131 14.55 -19.90 -13.18
CA GLN A 131 15.80 -19.16 -13.09
C GLN A 131 15.64 -17.85 -12.30
N VAL A 132 14.60 -17.06 -12.60
CA VAL A 132 14.35 -15.79 -11.91
C VAL A 132 13.96 -16.02 -10.45
N ILE A 133 13.19 -17.06 -10.13
CA ILE A 133 12.85 -17.42 -8.74
C ILE A 133 14.10 -17.74 -7.92
N GLN A 134 15.09 -18.44 -8.50
CA GLN A 134 16.37 -18.71 -7.83
C GLN A 134 17.20 -17.43 -7.67
N SER A 135 17.27 -16.60 -8.71
CA SER A 135 18.03 -15.35 -8.65
C SER A 135 17.45 -14.37 -7.62
N LEU A 136 16.11 -14.25 -7.53
CA LEU A 136 15.46 -13.41 -6.52
C LEU A 136 15.77 -13.87 -5.08
N GLU A 137 15.88 -15.18 -4.84
CA GLU A 137 16.28 -15.71 -3.53
C GLU A 137 17.73 -15.34 -3.20
N HIS A 138 18.63 -15.46 -4.20
CA HIS A 138 20.02 -15.05 -4.04
C HIS A 138 20.14 -13.55 -3.74
N LEU A 139 19.45 -12.70 -4.52
CA LEU A 139 19.44 -11.26 -4.31
C LEU A 139 18.83 -10.86 -2.96
N ALA A 140 17.78 -11.55 -2.50
CA ALA A 140 17.21 -11.33 -1.17
C ALA A 140 18.24 -11.64 -0.07
N THR A 141 19.01 -12.72 -0.23
CA THR A 141 20.07 -13.09 0.70
C THR A 141 21.19 -12.04 0.70
N GLN A 142 21.65 -11.60 -0.48
CA GLN A 142 22.68 -10.57 -0.60
C GLN A 142 22.23 -9.21 -0.04
N ALA A 143 20.96 -8.85 -0.19
CA ALA A 143 20.38 -7.63 0.37
C ALA A 143 20.56 -7.55 1.89
N THR A 144 20.44 -8.68 2.62
CA THR A 144 20.66 -8.71 4.08
C THR A 144 22.09 -8.36 4.51
N GLN A 145 23.06 -8.50 3.59
CA GLN A 145 24.49 -8.26 3.82
C GLN A 145 24.98 -6.94 3.21
N ALA A 146 24.10 -6.14 2.61
CA ALA A 146 24.48 -4.92 1.90
C ALA A 146 25.01 -3.84 2.85
N ASP A 147 26.28 -3.46 2.75
CA ASP A 147 26.97 -2.48 3.60
C ASP A 147 26.56 -1.02 3.37
N SER A 148 25.83 -0.71 2.29
CA SER A 148 25.33 0.63 1.99
C SER A 148 23.94 0.63 1.33
N ILE A 149 23.29 1.80 1.34
CA ILE A 149 22.00 2.01 0.66
C ILE A 149 22.18 1.92 -0.85
N GLU A 150 23.28 2.42 -1.41
CA GLU A 150 23.57 2.37 -2.84
C GLU A 150 23.67 0.93 -3.33
N ARG A 151 24.37 0.08 -2.57
CA ARG A 151 24.49 -1.35 -2.88
C ARG A 151 23.13 -2.04 -2.79
N LEU A 152 22.35 -1.69 -1.77
CA LEU A 152 21.01 -2.24 -1.57
C LEU A 152 20.05 -1.86 -2.71
N MET A 153 20.11 -0.61 -3.18
CA MET A 153 19.38 -0.14 -4.36
C MET A 153 19.83 -0.87 -5.64
N GLY A 154 21.12 -1.23 -5.75
CA GLY A 154 21.62 -2.09 -6.81
C GLY A 154 20.94 -3.47 -6.84
N PHE A 155 20.81 -4.11 -5.67
CA PHE A 155 20.08 -5.39 -5.55
C PHE A 155 18.59 -5.25 -5.84
N GLU A 156 17.95 -4.17 -5.38
CA GLU A 156 16.55 -3.86 -5.71
C GLU A 156 16.35 -3.71 -7.23
N GLY A 157 17.19 -2.92 -7.89
CA GLY A 157 17.10 -2.66 -9.32
C GLY A 157 17.31 -3.93 -10.15
N ALA A 158 18.33 -4.73 -9.81
CA ALA A 158 18.58 -6.01 -10.45
C ALA A 158 17.39 -6.98 -10.26
N GLY A 159 16.87 -7.09 -9.04
CA GLY A 159 15.72 -7.93 -8.74
C GLY A 159 14.45 -7.48 -9.45
N ALA A 160 14.19 -6.17 -9.50
CA ALA A 160 13.04 -5.60 -10.20
C ALA A 160 13.10 -5.86 -11.72
N ALA A 161 14.27 -5.69 -12.33
CA ALA A 161 14.46 -5.95 -13.76
C ALA A 161 14.14 -7.42 -14.12
N GLN A 162 14.70 -8.35 -13.35
CA GLN A 162 14.44 -9.78 -13.55
C GLN A 162 12.99 -10.16 -13.24
N TYR A 163 12.44 -9.65 -12.14
CA TYR A 163 11.05 -9.87 -11.76
C TYR A 163 10.08 -9.44 -12.85
N PHE A 164 10.22 -8.23 -13.39
CA PHE A 164 9.30 -7.74 -14.43
C PHE A 164 9.48 -8.46 -15.77
N SER A 165 10.67 -8.98 -16.07
CA SER A 165 10.86 -9.89 -17.21
C SER A 165 10.01 -11.15 -17.06
N ALA A 166 10.13 -11.87 -15.92
CA ALA A 166 9.33 -13.07 -15.64
C ALA A 166 7.82 -12.76 -15.45
N PHE A 167 7.48 -11.56 -14.97
CA PHE A 167 6.09 -11.11 -14.84
C PHE A 167 5.39 -11.07 -16.20
N GLY A 168 6.09 -10.63 -17.25
CA GLY A 168 5.54 -10.58 -18.60
C GLY A 168 5.13 -11.96 -19.12
N GLU A 169 5.93 -12.99 -18.84
CA GLU A 169 5.64 -14.38 -19.20
C GLU A 169 4.45 -14.97 -18.44
N CYS A 170 4.09 -14.39 -17.29
CA CYS A 170 2.89 -14.79 -16.54
C CYS A 170 1.58 -14.27 -17.17
N LEU A 171 1.66 -13.37 -18.15
CA LEU A 171 0.50 -12.79 -18.85
C LEU A 171 0.07 -13.71 -20.00
N ARG A 172 -1.21 -14.07 -20.02
CA ARG A 172 -1.80 -15.00 -21.01
C ARG A 172 -2.55 -14.29 -22.14
N HIS A 173 -2.63 -12.96 -22.09
CA HIS A 173 -3.35 -12.16 -23.07
C HIS A 173 -2.41 -11.75 -24.20
N SER A 174 -2.61 -12.32 -25.39
CA SER A 174 -1.73 -12.12 -26.56
C SER A 174 -1.58 -10.65 -26.98
N GLU A 175 -2.64 -9.84 -26.86
CA GLU A 175 -2.58 -8.41 -27.19
C GLU A 175 -1.86 -7.53 -26.14
N LEU A 176 -1.54 -8.07 -24.96
CA LEU A 176 -0.89 -7.31 -23.87
C LEU A 176 0.55 -7.77 -23.68
N VAL A 177 1.39 -7.38 -24.63
CA VAL A 177 2.83 -7.62 -24.55
C VAL A 177 3.45 -6.74 -23.46
N PHE A 178 4.10 -7.37 -22.49
CA PHE A 178 4.82 -6.70 -21.41
C PHE A 178 6.29 -7.07 -21.45
N THR A 179 7.12 -6.17 -21.98
CA THR A 179 8.57 -6.35 -22.07
C THR A 179 9.31 -5.87 -20.82
N GLY A 180 8.66 -5.06 -19.98
CA GLY A 180 9.24 -4.54 -18.77
C GLY A 180 8.49 -3.33 -18.22
N ARG A 181 8.99 -2.82 -17.09
CA ARG A 181 8.37 -1.70 -16.39
C ARG A 181 8.76 -0.36 -17.02
N SER A 182 7.77 0.37 -17.52
CA SER A 182 7.88 1.78 -17.94
C SER A 182 7.00 2.63 -17.01
N ARG A 183 7.58 3.60 -16.28
CA ARG A 183 6.87 4.34 -15.22
C ARG A 183 6.41 5.74 -15.64
N ARG A 184 7.22 6.49 -16.39
CA ARG A 184 7.03 7.93 -16.66
C ARG A 184 7.44 8.29 -18.10
N PRO A 185 6.52 8.23 -19.08
CA PRO A 185 5.13 7.75 -18.96
C PRO A 185 5.04 6.20 -18.98
N PRO A 186 3.90 5.61 -18.53
CA PRO A 186 3.63 4.20 -18.79
C PRO A 186 3.44 3.96 -20.29
N GLY A 187 4.13 2.99 -20.89
CA GLY A 187 4.08 2.75 -22.33
C GLY A 187 2.97 1.82 -22.80
N ASN A 188 2.31 1.10 -21.90
CA ASN A 188 1.28 0.11 -22.25
C ASN A 188 0.22 -0.07 -21.14
N PRO A 189 -0.90 -0.76 -21.41
CA PRO A 189 -2.00 -0.92 -20.47
C PRO A 189 -1.61 -1.60 -19.15
N VAL A 190 -0.72 -2.60 -19.19
CA VAL A 190 -0.22 -3.30 -17.99
C VAL A 190 0.56 -2.33 -17.11
N ASN A 191 1.46 -1.54 -17.70
CA ASN A 191 2.20 -0.49 -17.02
C ASN A 191 1.28 0.60 -16.45
N ALA A 192 0.19 0.94 -17.13
CA ALA A 192 -0.80 1.89 -16.66
C ALA A 192 -1.53 1.36 -15.40
N MET A 193 -1.95 0.10 -15.40
CA MET A 193 -2.59 -0.55 -14.25
C MET A 193 -1.64 -0.66 -13.05
N LEU A 194 -0.39 -1.08 -13.25
CA LEU A 194 0.62 -1.14 -12.19
C LEU A 194 0.87 0.24 -11.59
N SER A 195 1.08 1.27 -12.43
CA SER A 195 1.30 2.65 -11.96
C SER A 195 0.14 3.16 -11.14
N PHE A 196 -1.08 2.92 -11.61
CA PHE A 196 -2.30 3.35 -10.91
C PHE A 196 -2.48 2.63 -9.57
N GLY A 197 -2.28 1.32 -9.53
CA GLY A 197 -2.36 0.53 -8.29
C GLY A 197 -1.31 0.94 -7.26
N TYR A 198 -0.07 1.16 -7.69
CA TYR A 198 0.99 1.65 -6.79
C TYR A 198 0.68 3.03 -6.23
N GLN A 199 0.12 3.94 -7.04
CA GLN A 199 -0.28 5.26 -6.56
C GLN A 199 -1.39 5.17 -5.50
N ILE A 200 -2.37 4.29 -5.68
CA ILE A 200 -3.43 4.08 -4.68
C ILE A 200 -2.85 3.58 -3.36
N LEU A 201 -1.98 2.57 -3.39
CA LEU A 201 -1.32 2.07 -2.17
C LEU A 201 -0.48 3.14 -1.50
N TRP A 202 0.33 3.85 -2.28
CA TRP A 202 1.19 4.92 -1.77
C TRP A 202 0.38 6.01 -1.08
N ASN A 203 -0.73 6.45 -1.70
CA ASN A 203 -1.61 7.46 -1.12
C ASN A 203 -2.21 7.00 0.22
N HIS A 204 -2.58 5.72 0.30
CA HIS A 204 -3.14 5.14 1.51
C HIS A 204 -2.11 5.03 2.63
N LEU A 205 -0.91 4.55 2.31
CA LEU A 205 0.21 4.50 3.26
C LEU A 205 0.57 5.90 3.75
N LEU A 206 0.62 6.90 2.88
CA LEU A 206 0.83 8.29 3.28
C LEU A 206 -0.20 8.75 4.32
N ALA A 207 -1.49 8.48 4.09
CA ALA A 207 -2.54 8.84 5.04
C ALA A 207 -2.36 8.13 6.39
N LEU A 208 -2.00 6.85 6.39
CA LEU A 208 -1.74 6.08 7.61
C LEU A 208 -0.50 6.59 8.37
N ILE A 209 0.59 6.87 7.66
CA ILE A 209 1.82 7.45 8.22
C ILE A 209 1.51 8.77 8.94
N GLU A 210 0.78 9.67 8.26
CA GLU A 210 0.35 10.96 8.79
C GLU A 210 -0.52 10.82 10.05
N ILE A 211 -1.51 9.92 10.02
CA ILE A 211 -2.40 9.65 11.14
C ILE A 211 -1.65 9.06 12.34
N GLN A 212 -0.67 8.20 12.08
CA GLN A 212 0.14 7.56 13.11
C GLN A 212 1.21 8.48 13.71
N GLY A 213 1.37 9.70 13.17
CA GLY A 213 2.26 10.75 13.68
C GLY A 213 3.71 10.59 13.23
N LEU A 214 3.96 9.78 12.21
CA LEU A 214 5.29 9.65 11.59
C LEU A 214 5.51 10.77 10.56
N ASP A 215 6.75 11.22 10.41
CA ASP A 215 7.18 12.12 9.35
C ASP A 215 7.29 11.34 8.03
N PRO A 216 6.44 11.63 7.02
CA PRO A 216 6.46 10.92 5.73
C PRO A 216 7.73 11.13 4.91
N TYR A 217 8.49 12.18 5.19
CA TYR A 217 9.71 12.53 4.46
C TYR A 217 10.96 11.89 5.08
N GLN A 218 10.86 11.33 6.29
CA GLN A 218 11.94 10.62 6.98
C GLN A 218 11.81 9.11 6.81
N ALA A 219 12.52 8.58 5.83
CA ALA A 219 12.53 7.16 5.48
C ALA A 219 13.89 6.49 5.79
N SER A 220 13.93 5.17 5.62
CA SER A 220 15.11 4.34 5.88
C SER A 220 15.87 3.99 4.60
N LEU A 221 15.16 3.82 3.49
CA LEU A 221 15.71 3.43 2.19
C LEU A 221 15.78 4.62 1.21
N HIS A 222 14.64 5.22 0.87
CA HIS A 222 14.62 6.31 -0.10
C HIS A 222 14.98 7.65 0.54
N GLN A 223 15.72 8.48 -0.21
CA GLN A 223 15.95 9.86 0.22
C GLN A 223 14.67 10.70 0.06
N GLY A 224 14.23 11.31 1.16
CA GLY A 224 13.13 12.26 1.15
C GLY A 224 13.46 13.54 0.41
N SER A 225 12.44 14.16 -0.18
CA SER A 225 12.45 15.57 -0.60
C SER A 225 11.11 16.20 -0.24
N GLU A 226 11.00 17.53 -0.23
CA GLU A 226 9.74 18.22 0.13
C GLU A 226 8.51 17.76 -0.69
N ARG A 227 8.72 17.16 -1.85
CA ARG A 227 7.67 16.66 -2.74
C ARG A 227 7.58 15.13 -2.80
N HIS A 228 8.41 14.44 -2.02
CA HIS A 228 8.48 12.98 -2.02
C HIS A 228 8.42 12.45 -0.59
N ALA A 229 7.23 12.01 -0.17
CA ALA A 229 7.07 11.25 1.06
C ALA A 229 7.74 9.87 0.91
N ALA A 230 9.05 9.85 1.15
CA ALA A 230 9.91 8.69 0.98
C ALA A 230 9.49 7.50 1.84
N LEU A 231 8.95 7.73 3.04
CA LEU A 231 8.53 6.63 3.90
C LEU A 231 7.35 5.85 3.31
N ALA A 232 6.42 6.54 2.62
CA ALA A 232 5.37 5.85 1.88
C ALA A 232 5.93 5.05 0.70
N SER A 233 7.02 5.51 0.08
CA SER A 233 7.73 4.78 -0.98
C SER A 233 8.50 3.57 -0.46
N ASP A 234 9.05 3.65 0.75
CA ASP A 234 9.68 2.53 1.45
C ASP A 234 8.65 1.44 1.75
N LEU A 235 7.60 1.79 2.50
CA LEU A 235 6.62 0.82 2.98
C LEU A 235 5.80 0.19 1.84
N VAL A 236 5.59 0.90 0.72
CA VAL A 236 4.83 0.33 -0.40
C VAL A 236 5.55 -0.84 -1.06
N GLU A 237 6.88 -0.92 -0.98
CA GLU A 237 7.67 -1.97 -1.66
C GLU A 237 7.25 -3.38 -1.23
N GLU A 238 6.90 -3.56 0.05
CA GLU A 238 6.43 -4.83 0.60
C GLU A 238 5.10 -5.28 0.01
N PHE A 239 4.27 -4.32 -0.44
CA PHE A 239 2.90 -4.55 -0.85
C PHE A 239 2.68 -4.58 -2.36
N ARG A 240 3.65 -4.14 -3.18
CA ARG A 240 3.52 -4.09 -4.64
C ARG A 240 3.16 -5.46 -5.23
N ALA A 241 4.01 -6.46 -4.99
CA ALA A 241 3.78 -7.82 -5.46
C ALA A 241 2.47 -8.45 -4.92
N PRO A 242 2.26 -8.52 -3.59
CA PRO A 242 1.13 -9.27 -3.04
C PRO A 242 -0.23 -8.62 -3.31
N LEU A 243 -0.30 -7.29 -3.41
CA LEU A 243 -1.55 -6.59 -3.61
C LEU A 243 -1.74 -6.13 -5.06
N VAL A 244 -0.81 -5.35 -5.62
CA VAL A 244 -1.05 -4.71 -6.93
C VAL A 244 -0.72 -5.66 -8.07
N ASP A 245 0.48 -6.25 -8.07
CA ASP A 245 0.96 -7.04 -9.21
C ASP A 245 0.09 -8.31 -9.36
N SER A 246 -0.26 -8.94 -8.25
CA SER A 246 -1.20 -10.06 -8.22
C SER A 246 -2.58 -9.72 -8.79
N LEU A 247 -3.10 -8.50 -8.51
CA LEU A 247 -4.35 -8.02 -9.10
C LEU A 247 -4.22 -7.79 -10.59
N VAL A 248 -3.13 -7.13 -11.02
CA VAL A 248 -2.91 -6.84 -12.43
C VAL A 248 -2.80 -8.13 -13.23
N LEU A 249 -2.07 -9.13 -12.74
CA LEU A 249 -2.03 -10.47 -13.34
C LEU A 249 -3.44 -11.06 -13.47
N TRP A 250 -4.24 -10.97 -12.40
CA TRP A 250 -5.60 -11.49 -12.43
C TRP A 250 -6.50 -10.75 -13.43
N LEU A 251 -6.46 -9.41 -13.45
CA LEU A 251 -7.24 -8.57 -14.36
C LEU A 251 -6.93 -8.87 -15.83
N VAL A 252 -5.63 -9.01 -16.14
CA VAL A 252 -5.17 -9.32 -17.50
C VAL A 252 -5.57 -10.74 -17.88
N ASN A 253 -5.26 -11.74 -17.04
CA ASN A 253 -5.50 -13.14 -17.38
C ASN A 253 -6.98 -13.54 -17.36
N LYS A 254 -7.86 -12.71 -16.78
CA LYS A 254 -9.32 -12.87 -16.81
C LYS A 254 -10.02 -11.97 -17.84
N ASN A 255 -9.26 -11.21 -18.63
CA ASN A 255 -9.78 -10.26 -19.63
C ASN A 255 -10.82 -9.29 -19.02
N THR A 256 -10.60 -8.89 -17.75
CA THR A 256 -11.56 -8.05 -17.01
C THR A 256 -11.55 -6.59 -17.50
N MET A 257 -10.43 -6.16 -18.08
CA MET A 257 -10.22 -4.80 -18.58
C MET A 257 -10.27 -4.80 -20.11
N ASP A 258 -11.02 -3.87 -20.70
CA ASP A 258 -11.11 -3.71 -22.15
C ASP A 258 -10.02 -2.73 -22.62
N ILE A 259 -9.09 -3.20 -23.45
CA ILE A 259 -7.94 -2.42 -23.90
C ILE A 259 -8.35 -1.18 -24.70
N ARG A 260 -9.43 -1.27 -25.50
CA ARG A 260 -9.90 -0.19 -26.37
C ARG A 260 -10.74 0.82 -25.60
N ARG A 261 -11.52 0.35 -24.62
CA ARG A 261 -12.47 1.19 -23.88
C ARG A 261 -11.92 1.77 -22.59
N ASP A 262 -11.04 1.06 -21.88
CA ASP A 262 -10.67 1.43 -20.50
C ASP A 262 -9.34 2.19 -20.40
N PHE A 263 -8.65 2.38 -21.53
CA PHE A 263 -7.37 3.06 -21.63
C PHE A 263 -7.42 4.25 -22.59
N VAL A 264 -6.53 5.21 -22.37
CA VAL A 264 -6.31 6.36 -23.24
C VAL A 264 -4.81 6.53 -23.44
N TYR A 265 -4.41 6.74 -24.70
CA TYR A 265 -3.05 7.10 -25.05
C TYR A 265 -2.95 8.61 -25.22
N LYS A 266 -2.04 9.24 -24.48
CA LYS A 266 -1.80 10.68 -24.50
C LYS A 266 -0.36 10.96 -24.12
N ASP A 267 0.26 12.00 -24.69
CA ASP A 267 1.60 12.47 -24.31
C ASP A 267 2.66 11.35 -24.36
N SER A 268 2.59 10.48 -25.38
CA SER A 268 3.41 9.26 -25.54
C SER A 268 3.27 8.21 -24.43
N GLY A 269 2.22 8.31 -23.61
CA GLY A 269 1.89 7.40 -22.52
C GLY A 269 0.54 6.71 -22.69
N CYS A 270 0.34 5.64 -21.92
CA CYS A 270 -0.89 4.90 -21.76
C CYS A 270 -1.40 5.10 -20.32
N TYR A 271 -2.68 5.44 -20.17
CA TYR A 271 -3.30 5.71 -18.88
C TYR A 271 -4.67 5.04 -18.80
N LEU A 272 -5.10 4.69 -17.59
CA LEU A 272 -6.51 4.36 -17.36
C LEU A 272 -7.35 5.63 -17.51
N ASN A 273 -8.41 5.55 -18.33
CA ASN A 273 -9.42 6.60 -18.41
C ASN A 273 -10.44 6.46 -17.26
N GLU A 274 -11.52 7.25 -17.26
CA GLU A 274 -12.51 7.21 -16.17
C GLU A 274 -13.15 5.82 -15.99
N SER A 275 -13.51 5.16 -17.09
CA SER A 275 -14.06 3.78 -17.07
C SER A 275 -13.06 2.81 -16.46
N GLY A 276 -11.83 2.79 -16.97
CA GLY A 276 -10.78 1.90 -16.48
C GLY A 276 -10.43 2.13 -15.02
N ARG A 277 -10.33 3.40 -14.59
CA ARG A 277 -10.09 3.74 -13.17
C ARG A 277 -11.22 3.25 -12.28
N LYS A 278 -12.49 3.39 -12.71
CA LYS A 278 -13.66 2.93 -11.96
C LYS A 278 -13.66 1.41 -11.80
N THR A 279 -13.41 0.68 -12.88
CA THR A 279 -13.34 -0.80 -12.86
C THR A 279 -12.19 -1.29 -11.99
N PHE A 280 -10.99 -0.74 -12.19
CA PHE A 280 -9.81 -1.10 -11.40
C PHE A 280 -10.04 -0.82 -9.91
N LEU A 281 -10.52 0.37 -9.57
CA LEU A 281 -10.74 0.77 -8.17
C LEU A 281 -11.79 -0.12 -7.49
N LYS A 282 -12.88 -0.48 -8.18
CA LYS A 282 -13.89 -1.40 -7.64
C LYS A 282 -13.27 -2.74 -7.25
N LEU A 283 -12.47 -3.32 -8.13
CA LEU A 283 -11.84 -4.63 -7.90
C LEU A 283 -10.70 -4.56 -6.89
N PHE A 284 -9.96 -3.44 -6.87
CA PHE A 284 -8.96 -3.17 -5.84
C PHE A 284 -9.61 -3.08 -4.46
N VAL A 285 -10.67 -2.30 -4.28
CA VAL A 285 -11.37 -2.16 -3.00
C VAL A 285 -11.94 -3.49 -2.55
N HIS A 286 -12.61 -4.24 -3.43
CA HIS A 286 -13.13 -5.57 -3.10
C HIS A 286 -12.02 -6.49 -2.58
N ARG A 287 -10.87 -6.53 -3.26
CA ARG A 287 -9.71 -7.30 -2.82
C ARG A 287 -9.15 -6.81 -1.49
N MET A 288 -9.21 -5.52 -1.19
CA MET A 288 -8.74 -5.00 0.09
C MET A 288 -9.72 -5.28 1.25
N GLU A 289 -11.01 -5.43 0.95
CA GLU A 289 -12.08 -5.80 1.90
C GLU A 289 -12.15 -7.30 2.19
N GLU A 290 -11.55 -8.15 1.33
CA GLU A 290 -11.46 -9.59 1.58
C GLU A 290 -10.80 -9.88 2.93
N VAL A 291 -11.52 -10.67 3.73
CA VAL A 291 -11.08 -11.10 5.06
C VAL A 291 -10.04 -12.21 4.90
N ILE A 292 -8.85 -11.95 5.45
CA ILE A 292 -7.76 -12.92 5.52
C ILE A 292 -7.55 -13.36 6.97
N LYS A 293 -7.00 -14.57 7.15
CA LYS A 293 -6.44 -15.00 8.43
C LYS A 293 -4.97 -14.61 8.47
N THR A 294 -4.55 -13.92 9.53
CA THR A 294 -3.13 -13.67 9.81
C THR A 294 -2.54 -14.77 10.68
N ASN A 295 -1.22 -14.75 10.87
CA ASN A 295 -0.50 -15.68 11.75
C ASN A 295 -0.99 -15.64 13.21
N SER A 296 -1.68 -14.55 13.61
CA SER A 296 -2.32 -14.38 14.92
C SER A 296 -3.73 -15.00 15.02
N GLU A 297 -4.17 -15.79 14.03
CA GLU A 297 -5.53 -16.36 13.88
C GLU A 297 -6.69 -15.36 13.74
N ASP A 298 -6.44 -14.08 13.95
CA ASP A 298 -7.43 -13.02 13.76
C ASP A 298 -7.85 -12.87 12.29
N LYS A 299 -9.16 -12.74 12.08
CA LYS A 299 -9.76 -12.42 10.78
C LYS A 299 -9.82 -10.92 10.61
N GLN A 300 -9.17 -10.39 9.57
CA GLN A 300 -9.17 -8.97 9.27
C GLN A 300 -9.13 -8.70 7.75
N PRO A 301 -9.65 -7.55 7.28
CA PRO A 301 -9.49 -7.14 5.88
C PRO A 301 -8.00 -6.86 5.57
N ARG A 302 -7.62 -6.95 4.29
CA ARG A 302 -6.24 -6.64 3.87
C ARG A 302 -5.85 -5.18 4.10
N TRP A 303 -6.82 -4.27 4.22
CA TRP A 303 -6.55 -2.88 4.65
C TRP A 303 -5.77 -2.81 5.96
N ASP A 304 -6.08 -3.69 6.92
CA ASP A 304 -5.44 -3.66 8.23
C ASP A 304 -3.97 -4.11 8.19
N LEU A 305 -3.55 -4.85 7.15
CA LEU A 305 -2.13 -5.15 6.92
C LEU A 305 -1.29 -3.88 6.75
N LEU A 306 -1.81 -2.89 6.01
CA LEU A 306 -1.10 -1.62 5.79
C LEU A 306 -0.95 -0.86 7.12
N ASN A 307 -2.02 -0.83 7.92
CA ASN A 307 -1.99 -0.19 9.24
C ASN A 307 -1.04 -0.90 10.20
N GLN A 308 -1.03 -2.24 10.21
CA GLN A 308 -0.09 -3.04 11.00
C GLN A 308 1.35 -2.75 10.62
N GLN A 309 1.64 -2.58 9.32
CA GLN A 309 3.00 -2.32 8.88
C GLN A 309 3.49 -0.91 9.24
N VAL A 310 2.63 0.11 9.12
CA VAL A 310 2.95 1.46 9.59
C VAL A 310 3.18 1.47 11.12
N LYS A 311 2.40 0.68 11.88
CA LYS A 311 2.63 0.51 13.33
C LYS A 311 3.92 -0.22 13.63
N ALA A 312 4.26 -1.27 12.90
CA ALA A 312 5.53 -1.98 13.07
C ALA A 312 6.72 -1.02 12.85
N TYR A 313 6.65 -0.17 11.82
CA TYR A 313 7.64 0.88 11.59
C TYR A 313 7.68 1.89 12.74
N LYS A 314 6.52 2.32 13.24
CA LYS A 314 6.43 3.20 14.40
C LYS A 314 7.05 2.60 15.67
N GLN A 315 6.88 1.29 15.91
CA GLN A 315 7.51 0.61 17.03
C GLN A 315 9.03 0.56 16.88
N PHE A 316 9.53 0.25 15.68
CA PHE A 316 10.96 0.34 15.37
C PHE A 316 11.51 1.76 15.64
N VAL A 317 10.79 2.81 15.24
CA VAL A 317 11.19 4.20 15.51
C VAL A 317 11.32 4.48 17.01
N TYR A 318 10.39 3.98 17.82
CA TYR A 318 10.44 4.14 19.27
C TYR A 318 11.53 3.29 19.94
N ASN A 319 11.76 2.10 19.42
CA ASN A 319 12.72 1.14 19.97
C ASN A 319 13.52 0.47 18.84
N PRO A 320 14.59 1.12 18.35
CA PRO A 320 15.38 0.61 17.23
C PRO A 320 16.10 -0.72 17.52
N SER A 321 16.19 -1.12 18.80
CA SER A 321 16.70 -2.44 19.18
C SER A 321 15.76 -3.58 18.77
N GLN A 322 14.48 -3.29 18.54
CA GLN A 322 13.52 -4.21 17.96
C GLN A 322 13.49 -4.04 16.44
N ASP A 323 13.81 -5.12 15.75
CA ASP A 323 13.95 -5.10 14.30
C ASP A 323 12.61 -4.98 13.62
N TYR A 324 12.53 -4.06 12.67
CA TYR A 324 11.40 -3.96 11.77
C TYR A 324 11.27 -5.24 10.93
N GLN A 325 10.10 -5.88 11.01
CA GLN A 325 9.77 -7.06 10.22
C GLN A 325 8.86 -6.65 9.04
N PRO A 326 9.29 -6.87 7.79
CA PRO A 326 8.50 -6.52 6.62
C PRO A 326 7.34 -7.50 6.45
N TYR A 327 6.25 -7.05 5.84
CA TYR A 327 5.16 -7.91 5.44
C TYR A 327 5.64 -8.93 4.40
N GLN A 328 5.40 -10.22 4.66
CA GLN A 328 5.74 -11.30 3.74
C GLN A 328 4.55 -12.22 3.48
N ILE A 329 4.38 -12.65 2.23
CA ILE A 329 3.41 -13.67 1.82
C ILE A 329 4.10 -15.03 1.66
N TYR A 330 3.39 -16.09 2.05
CA TYR A 330 3.86 -17.48 2.02
C TYR A 330 3.30 -18.29 0.84
#